data_AF-G1AHC4-F1
#
_entry.id   AF-G1AHC4-F1
#
_cell.length_a   1.000
_cell.length_b   1.000
_cell.length_c   1.000
_cell.angle_alpha   90.00
_cell.angle_beta   90.00
_cell.angle_gamma   90.00
#
_symmetry.space_group_name_H-M   'P 1'
#
loop_
_entity.id
_entity.type
_entity.pdbx_description
1 polymer ?
#
loop_
_entity_poly.entity_id
_entity_poly.type
_entity_poly.pdbx_seq_one_letter_code
_entity_poly.pdbx_strand_id
1 'polypeptide(L)'
;YTGNEWNQSACPSNEACTKNCAIEGSDYAGTYGITTSGNQMNIKFITKGPYSTNIGARTYLMKDEQNYEMFQLIGNEFTFDVDLSQLSCGMNGALYFVSMPQKGQGAPGAKYGTGYCDAQCARDLKFVGGTANVEGWTKSDSDPNSGVGKRGACCAEMDI
;
A
#
# COMPACT_ATOMS: atom_id res chain seq x y z
N TYR A 1 15.46 0.73 1.70
CA TYR A 1 15.00 0.64 0.30
C TYR A 1 14.98 2.05 -0.25
N THR A 2 15.65 2.30 -1.38
CA THR A 2 15.80 3.64 -1.96
C THR A 2 15.73 3.53 -3.47
N GLY A 3 14.94 4.40 -4.12
CA GLY A 3 14.58 4.20 -5.53
C GLY A 3 13.86 2.87 -5.67
N ASN A 4 14.44 1.94 -6.42
CA ASN A 4 13.91 0.61 -6.67
C ASN A 4 14.78 -0.53 -6.12
N GLU A 5 15.68 -0.25 -5.18
CA GLU A 5 16.65 -1.23 -4.66
C GLU A 5 16.65 -1.34 -3.13
N TRP A 6 16.91 -2.56 -2.66
CA TRP A 6 17.23 -2.85 -1.26
C TRP A 6 18.72 -2.58 -0.97
N ASN A 7 19.03 -2.08 0.22
CA ASN A 7 20.41 -1.97 0.66
C ASN A 7 20.95 -3.37 0.97
N GLN A 8 21.89 -3.87 0.18
CA GLN A 8 22.37 -5.25 0.29
C GLN A 8 23.08 -5.56 1.62
N SER A 9 23.73 -4.56 2.23
CA SER A 9 24.39 -4.73 3.53
C SER A 9 23.39 -4.87 4.68
N ALA A 10 22.32 -4.07 4.67
CA ALA A 10 21.26 -4.14 5.68
C ALA A 10 20.27 -5.29 5.43
N CYS A 11 20.09 -5.68 4.17
CA CYS A 11 19.10 -6.65 3.71
C CYS A 11 19.72 -7.80 2.88
N PRO A 12 20.64 -8.61 3.46
CA PRO A 12 21.23 -9.75 2.76
C PRO A 12 20.27 -10.94 2.61
N SER A 13 19.23 -11.03 3.44
CA SER A 13 18.14 -12.02 3.36
C SER A 13 16.83 -11.40 3.82
N ASN A 14 15.71 -12.09 3.59
CA ASN A 14 14.39 -11.67 4.07
C ASN A 14 14.38 -11.49 5.60
N GLU A 15 14.92 -12.45 6.37
CA GLU A 15 14.96 -12.40 7.83
C GLU A 15 15.82 -11.25 8.34
N ALA A 16 17.04 -11.11 7.81
CA ALA A 16 17.95 -10.04 8.19
C ALA A 16 17.34 -8.67 7.89
N CYS A 17 16.76 -8.50 6.71
CA CYS A 17 16.11 -7.25 6.31
C CYS A 17 14.90 -6.93 7.20
N THR A 18 14.06 -7.92 7.51
CA THR A 18 12.91 -7.74 8.40
C THR A 18 13.34 -7.29 9.79
N LYS A 19 14.45 -7.82 10.31
CA LYS A 19 15.00 -7.45 11.61
C LYS A 19 15.65 -6.07 11.61
N ASN A 20 16.33 -5.70 10.51
CA ASN A 20 17.17 -4.51 10.43
C ASN A 20 16.43 -3.26 9.93
N CYS A 21 15.18 -3.40 9.46
CA CYS A 21 14.41 -2.32 8.87
C CYS A 21 13.12 -2.05 9.63
N ALA A 22 12.62 -0.83 9.50
CA ALA A 22 11.33 -0.39 10.00
C ALA A 22 10.56 0.35 8.91
N ILE A 23 9.23 0.38 9.06
CA ILE A 23 8.34 1.26 8.32
C ILE A 23 7.99 2.41 9.25
N GLU A 24 8.16 3.64 8.78
CA GLU A 24 7.97 4.86 9.58
C GLU A 24 6.64 5.56 9.26
N GLY A 25 6.32 6.57 10.06
CA GLY A 25 5.13 7.40 9.88
C GLY A 25 5.09 8.13 8.53
N SER A 26 3.91 8.59 8.16
CA SER A 26 3.66 9.24 6.87
C SER A 26 3.14 10.67 7.05
N ASP A 27 3.75 11.63 6.37
CA ASP A 27 3.19 12.96 6.16
C ASP A 27 2.17 12.92 5.01
N TYR A 28 0.91 12.63 5.38
CA TYR A 28 -0.18 12.43 4.42
C TYR A 28 -0.36 13.61 3.46
N ALA A 29 -0.41 14.85 3.97
CA ALA A 29 -0.71 16.01 3.16
C ALA A 29 0.52 16.51 2.36
N GLY A 30 1.67 16.67 3.02
CA GLY A 30 2.84 17.29 2.39
C GLY A 30 3.60 16.36 1.45
N THR A 31 3.65 15.05 1.76
CA THR A 31 4.38 14.07 0.95
C THR A 31 3.47 13.33 -0.02
N TYR A 32 2.30 12.88 0.43
CA TYR A 32 1.43 12.02 -0.37
C TYR A 32 0.26 12.77 -1.03
N GLY A 33 -0.06 13.99 -0.58
CA GLY A 33 -1.19 14.77 -1.11
C GLY A 33 -2.54 14.14 -0.77
N ILE A 34 -2.62 13.46 0.38
CA ILE A 34 -3.85 12.88 0.92
C ILE A 34 -4.40 13.84 1.96
N THR A 35 -5.67 14.21 1.82
CA THR A 35 -6.37 15.06 2.80
C THR A 35 -7.76 14.51 3.07
N THR A 36 -8.29 14.85 4.25
CA THR A 36 -9.65 14.49 4.65
C THR A 36 -10.39 15.72 5.19
N SER A 37 -11.71 15.74 5.03
CA SER A 37 -12.59 16.75 5.62
C SER A 37 -13.97 16.14 5.86
N GLY A 38 -14.37 15.99 7.12
CA GLY A 38 -15.60 15.27 7.45
C GLY A 38 -15.57 13.83 6.92
N ASN A 39 -16.49 13.50 6.01
CA ASN A 39 -16.59 12.20 5.34
C ASN A 39 -15.89 12.15 3.96
N GLN A 40 -15.23 13.23 3.54
CA GLN A 40 -14.51 13.30 2.27
C GLN A 40 -13.04 12.89 2.45
N MET A 41 -12.52 12.11 1.50
CA MET A 41 -11.09 11.89 1.28
C MET A 41 -10.72 12.38 -0.12
N ASN A 42 -9.60 13.09 -0.25
CA ASN A 42 -9.00 13.48 -1.52
C ASN A 42 -7.60 12.87 -1.63
N ILE A 43 -7.30 12.26 -2.79
CA ILE A 43 -6.00 11.69 -3.10
C ILE A 43 -5.48 12.34 -4.37
N LYS A 44 -4.38 13.08 -4.27
CA LYS A 44 -3.67 13.60 -5.45
C LYS A 44 -2.84 12.52 -6.11
N PHE A 45 -2.79 12.54 -7.44
CA PHE A 45 -1.93 11.62 -8.17
C PHE A 45 -0.45 11.95 -8.04
N ILE A 46 -0.05 13.22 -8.23
CA ILE A 46 1.35 13.64 -8.14
C ILE A 46 1.49 14.69 -7.04
N THR A 47 2.36 14.41 -6.08
CA THR A 47 2.72 15.35 -5.01
C THR A 47 4.22 15.57 -5.02
N LYS A 48 4.65 16.80 -5.32
CA LYS A 48 6.07 17.19 -5.38
C LYS A 48 6.47 17.83 -4.06
N GLY A 49 7.30 17.13 -3.30
CA GLY A 49 7.92 17.64 -2.09
C GLY A 49 9.29 18.28 -2.38
N PRO A 50 9.98 18.78 -1.33
CA PRO A 50 11.30 19.40 -1.47
C PRO A 50 12.41 18.42 -1.91
N TYR A 51 12.27 17.12 -1.60
CA TYR A 51 13.31 16.11 -1.83
C TYR A 51 12.83 14.89 -2.62
N SER A 52 11.54 14.80 -2.93
CA SER A 52 10.94 13.63 -3.58
C SER A 52 9.67 14.00 -4.33
N THR A 53 9.24 13.12 -5.23
CA THR A 53 7.93 13.19 -5.88
C THR A 53 7.21 11.88 -5.61
N ASN A 54 6.02 11.95 -5.01
CA ASN A 54 5.14 10.81 -4.81
C ASN A 54 4.18 10.65 -6.00
N ILE A 55 3.89 9.40 -6.37
CA ILE A 55 2.98 9.02 -7.45
C ILE A 55 1.94 8.04 -6.91
N GLY A 56 0.68 8.46 -6.88
CA GLY A 56 -0.46 7.68 -6.39
C GLY A 56 -0.43 7.45 -4.88
N ALA A 57 -1.45 6.74 -4.40
CA ALA A 57 -1.51 6.23 -3.04
C ALA A 57 -2.50 5.06 -2.96
N ARG A 58 -2.32 4.21 -1.95
CA ARG A 58 -3.30 3.21 -1.53
C ARG A 58 -3.52 3.40 -0.03
N THR A 59 -4.78 3.48 0.38
CA THR A 59 -5.19 3.74 1.76
C THR A 59 -6.22 2.71 2.20
N TYR A 60 -6.29 2.44 3.50
CA TYR A 60 -7.29 1.55 4.09
C TYR A 60 -8.10 2.32 5.13
N LEU A 61 -9.39 2.01 5.22
CA LEU A 61 -10.22 2.55 6.29
C LEU A 61 -9.84 1.87 7.62
N MET A 62 -9.64 2.68 8.66
CA MET A 62 -9.26 2.22 10.00
C MET A 62 -10.48 2.25 10.91
N LYS A 63 -10.67 1.18 11.70
CA LYS A 63 -11.64 1.15 12.81
C LYS A 63 -11.10 1.89 14.03
N ASP A 64 -9.84 1.66 14.31
CA ASP A 64 -9.07 2.28 15.39
C ASP A 64 -7.58 2.32 15.00
N GLU A 65 -6.71 2.75 15.91
CA GLU A 65 -5.28 2.94 15.63
C GLU A 65 -4.57 1.65 15.17
N GLN A 66 -5.07 0.46 15.53
CA GLN A 66 -4.38 -0.82 15.32
C GLN A 66 -5.14 -1.81 14.43
N ASN A 67 -6.34 -1.44 13.95
CA ASN A 67 -7.21 -2.34 13.22
C ASN A 67 -7.85 -1.65 12.02
N TYR A 68 -7.85 -2.35 10.87
CA TYR A 68 -8.70 -1.98 9.74
C TYR A 68 -10.18 -2.11 10.09
N GLU A 69 -11.00 -1.29 9.44
CA GLU A 69 -12.45 -1.49 9.43
C GLU A 69 -12.79 -2.66 8.52
N MET A 70 -13.60 -3.59 9.02
CA MET A 70 -13.90 -4.85 8.33
C MET A 70 -15.36 -4.88 7.93
N PHE A 71 -15.61 -5.26 6.67
CA PHE A 71 -16.94 -5.26 6.09
C PHE A 71 -17.38 -6.69 5.76
N GLN A 72 -18.62 -7.03 6.15
CA GLN A 72 -19.30 -8.23 5.67
C GLN A 72 -20.30 -7.80 4.60
N LEU A 73 -19.98 -8.01 3.33
CA LEU A 73 -20.77 -7.46 2.21
C LEU A 73 -21.95 -8.36 1.80
N ILE A 74 -21.88 -9.66 2.07
CA ILE A 74 -22.93 -10.61 1.67
C ILE A 74 -24.25 -10.25 2.37
N GLY A 75 -25.29 -9.98 1.56
CA GLY A 75 -26.61 -9.61 2.05
C GLY A 75 -26.75 -8.14 2.49
N ASN A 76 -25.74 -7.31 2.25
CA ASN A 76 -25.73 -5.89 2.61
C ASN A 76 -25.57 -4.98 1.38
N GLU A 77 -25.75 -3.67 1.59
CA GLU A 77 -25.53 -2.61 0.59
C GLU A 77 -24.36 -1.73 1.04
N PHE A 78 -23.51 -1.34 0.08
CA PHE A 78 -22.43 -0.37 0.27
C PHE A 78 -22.56 0.74 -0.77
N THR A 79 -22.52 1.99 -0.31
CA THR A 79 -22.74 3.17 -1.16
C THR A 79 -21.71 4.24 -0.81
N PHE A 80 -21.23 4.96 -1.83
CA PHE A 80 -20.32 6.09 -1.69
C PHE A 80 -20.53 7.10 -2.84
N ASP A 81 -20.16 8.34 -2.59
CA ASP A 81 -20.08 9.38 -3.61
C ASP A 81 -18.64 9.50 -4.12
N VAL A 82 -18.48 9.76 -5.41
CA VAL A 82 -17.15 9.92 -6.03
C VAL A 82 -17.15 11.05 -7.05
N ASP A 83 -16.11 11.87 -7.01
CA ASP A 83 -15.80 12.86 -8.04
C ASP A 83 -14.56 12.42 -8.82
N LEU A 84 -14.77 12.00 -10.06
CA LEU A 84 -13.73 11.60 -11.01
C LEU A 84 -13.48 12.65 -12.10
N SER A 85 -14.03 13.86 -11.97
CA SER A 85 -14.00 14.90 -13.02
C SER A 85 -12.58 15.31 -13.43
N GLN A 86 -11.60 15.15 -12.53
CA GLN A 86 -10.19 15.45 -12.79
C GLN A 86 -9.35 14.21 -13.14
N LEU A 87 -9.96 13.02 -13.19
CA LEU A 87 -9.28 11.78 -13.50
C LEU A 87 -9.22 11.58 -15.02
N SER A 88 -8.03 11.69 -15.59
CA SER A 88 -7.82 11.57 -17.05
C SER A 88 -7.63 10.11 -17.51
N CYS A 89 -7.65 9.86 -18.81
CA CYS A 89 -7.38 8.52 -19.36
C CYS A 89 -6.03 7.94 -18.88
N GLY A 90 -5.99 6.63 -18.64
CA GLY A 90 -4.80 5.92 -18.12
C GLY A 90 -4.67 5.94 -16.60
N MET A 91 -5.58 6.63 -15.91
CA MET A 91 -5.65 6.70 -14.45
C MET A 91 -6.75 5.78 -13.92
N ASN A 92 -6.60 5.32 -12.68
CA ASN A 92 -7.63 4.58 -11.98
C ASN A 92 -7.81 5.13 -10.56
N GLY A 93 -9.00 5.65 -10.26
CA GLY A 93 -9.44 5.97 -8.91
C GLY A 93 -10.31 4.82 -8.42
N ALA A 94 -9.72 3.91 -7.65
CA ALA A 94 -10.36 2.66 -7.27
C ALA A 94 -10.85 2.66 -5.81
N LEU A 95 -12.05 2.12 -5.60
CA LEU A 95 -12.56 1.72 -4.31
C LEU A 95 -12.93 0.24 -4.41
N TYR A 96 -12.32 -0.60 -3.58
CA TYR A 96 -12.46 -2.04 -3.65
C TYR A 96 -12.26 -2.68 -2.28
N PHE A 97 -12.63 -3.95 -2.16
CA PHE A 97 -12.47 -4.74 -0.95
C PHE A 97 -11.53 -5.92 -1.19
N VAL A 98 -10.61 -6.14 -0.26
CA VAL A 98 -9.70 -7.29 -0.25
C VAL A 98 -9.75 -8.01 1.08
N SER A 99 -9.51 -9.33 1.06
CA SER A 99 -9.56 -10.17 2.26
C SER A 99 -8.28 -10.12 3.09
N MET A 100 -7.85 -8.92 3.48
CA MET A 100 -6.70 -8.69 4.36
C MET A 100 -7.02 -9.03 5.83
N PRO A 101 -6.03 -9.43 6.66
CA PRO A 101 -6.24 -9.58 8.09
C PRO A 101 -6.49 -8.23 8.76
N GLN A 102 -7.45 -8.17 9.69
CA GLN A 102 -7.84 -6.93 10.38
C GLN A 102 -6.67 -6.19 11.05
N LYS A 103 -5.72 -6.92 11.63
CA LYS A 103 -4.53 -6.38 12.30
C LYS A 103 -3.36 -6.10 11.35
N GLY A 104 -3.55 -6.25 10.04
CA GLY A 104 -2.46 -6.32 9.08
C GLY A 104 -1.61 -7.58 9.28
N GLN A 105 -0.37 -7.55 8.80
CA GLN A 105 0.55 -8.69 8.90
C GLN A 105 1.92 -8.26 9.40
N GLY A 106 2.45 -9.03 10.36
CA GLY A 106 3.74 -8.73 10.98
C GLY A 106 3.72 -7.47 11.83
N ALA A 107 4.89 -7.02 12.26
CA ALA A 107 5.08 -5.71 12.85
C ALA A 107 5.48 -4.72 11.74
N PRO A 108 4.93 -3.50 11.71
CA PRO A 108 4.12 -2.87 12.77
C PRO A 108 2.58 -2.97 12.60
N GLY A 109 2.05 -3.81 11.71
CA GLY A 109 0.61 -4.11 11.63
C GLY A 109 -0.24 -3.09 10.86
N ALA A 110 -1.55 -3.09 11.09
CA ALA A 110 -2.53 -2.29 10.35
C ALA A 110 -2.30 -0.78 10.47
N LYS A 111 -1.79 -0.31 11.62
CA LYS A 111 -1.42 1.09 11.85
C LYS A 111 -0.53 1.67 10.75
N TYR A 112 0.29 0.84 10.12
CA TYR A 112 1.21 1.22 9.05
C TYR A 112 0.86 0.55 7.70
N GLY A 113 -0.39 0.14 7.51
CA GLY A 113 -0.85 -0.33 6.20
C GLY A 113 -0.28 -1.67 5.75
N THR A 114 0.20 -2.53 6.67
CA THR A 114 0.79 -3.82 6.32
C THR A 114 -0.26 -4.88 5.96
N GLY A 115 0.17 -5.92 5.25
CA GLY A 115 -0.63 -7.12 4.98
C GLY A 115 -1.51 -7.05 3.74
N TYR A 116 -1.23 -6.13 2.81
CA TYR A 116 -1.92 -6.07 1.52
C TYR A 116 -1.82 -7.39 0.76
N CYS A 117 -2.91 -7.71 0.07
CA CYS A 117 -3.05 -8.80 -0.88
C CYS A 117 -4.19 -8.44 -1.83
N ASP A 118 -4.21 -9.06 -3.01
CA ASP A 118 -5.27 -8.91 -4.01
C ASP A 118 -5.36 -10.17 -4.88
N ALA A 119 -6.24 -10.19 -5.89
CA ALA A 119 -6.37 -11.34 -6.79
C ALA A 119 -5.20 -11.44 -7.78
N GLN A 120 -4.39 -10.39 -7.90
CA GLN A 120 -3.22 -10.35 -8.79
C GLN A 120 -1.99 -11.00 -8.16
N CYS A 121 -2.06 -11.37 -6.88
CA CYS A 121 -0.92 -11.94 -6.15
C CYS A 121 0.31 -11.01 -6.21
N ALA A 122 0.10 -9.70 -6.02
CA ALA A 122 1.08 -8.65 -6.20
C ALA A 122 2.46 -8.99 -5.58
N ARG A 123 3.51 -8.93 -6.41
CA ARG A 123 4.91 -9.28 -6.06
C ARG A 123 5.81 -8.08 -5.79
N ASP A 124 5.32 -6.88 -6.06
CA ASP A 124 5.99 -5.61 -5.81
C ASP A 124 5.91 -5.16 -4.34
N LEU A 125 5.14 -5.87 -3.53
CA LEU A 125 5.09 -5.67 -2.10
C LEU A 125 6.45 -5.91 -1.46
N LYS A 126 6.96 -4.86 -0.80
CA LYS A 126 8.24 -4.87 -0.08
C LYS A 126 8.22 -5.78 1.14
N PHE A 127 7.05 -6.01 1.74
CA PHE A 127 6.83 -6.94 2.83
C PHE A 127 5.62 -7.81 2.53
N VAL A 128 5.78 -9.13 2.64
CA VAL A 128 4.75 -10.15 2.40
C VAL A 128 4.74 -11.11 3.58
N GLY A 129 3.59 -11.42 4.16
CA GLY A 129 3.53 -12.33 5.32
C GLY A 129 4.29 -11.82 6.54
N GLY A 130 4.43 -10.49 6.68
CA GLY A 130 5.18 -9.86 7.78
C GLY A 130 6.71 -9.90 7.66
N THR A 131 7.25 -10.28 6.50
CA THR A 131 8.71 -10.35 6.25
C THR A 131 9.08 -9.63 4.96
N ALA A 132 10.27 -9.02 4.93
CA ALA A 132 10.80 -8.32 3.77
C ALA A 132 10.94 -9.25 2.55
N ASN A 133 10.64 -8.75 1.35
CA ASN A 133 10.62 -9.50 0.09
C ASN A 133 11.87 -9.19 -0.75
N VAL A 134 13.06 -9.32 -0.16
CA VAL A 134 14.33 -8.91 -0.80
C VAL A 134 14.92 -10.00 -1.71
N GLU A 135 14.68 -11.26 -1.39
CA GLU A 135 15.21 -12.37 -2.19
C GLU A 135 14.64 -12.36 -3.61
N GLY A 136 15.55 -12.41 -4.59
CA GLY A 136 15.17 -12.38 -6.01
C GLY A 136 14.59 -11.04 -6.47
N TRP A 137 14.79 -9.96 -5.71
CA TRP A 137 14.30 -8.64 -6.08
C TRP A 137 14.85 -8.19 -7.43
N THR A 138 13.95 -7.88 -8.36
CA THR A 138 14.25 -7.37 -9.69
C THR A 138 13.64 -5.99 -9.83
N LYS A 139 14.46 -4.96 -10.05
CA LYS A 139 13.99 -3.60 -10.23
C LYS A 139 13.12 -3.46 -11.48
N SER A 140 12.14 -2.57 -11.44
CA SER A 140 11.34 -2.23 -12.62
C SER A 140 12.15 -1.37 -13.59
N ASP A 141 12.01 -1.63 -14.89
CA ASP A 141 12.60 -0.81 -15.96
C ASP A 141 11.77 0.45 -16.25
N SER A 142 10.50 0.47 -15.84
CA SER A 142 9.55 1.56 -16.14
C SER A 142 9.07 2.34 -14.91
N ASP A 143 9.39 1.87 -13.71
CA ASP A 143 9.04 2.54 -12.45
C ASP A 143 10.29 2.68 -11.56
N PRO A 144 10.79 3.92 -11.33
CA PRO A 144 11.99 4.14 -10.53
C PRO A 144 11.81 3.83 -9.03
N ASN A 145 10.59 3.59 -8.55
CA ASN A 145 10.27 3.34 -7.15
C ASN A 145 9.84 1.88 -6.86
N SER A 146 9.70 1.06 -7.91
CA SER A 146 9.15 -0.28 -7.83
C SER A 146 10.07 -1.36 -8.40
N GLY A 147 9.78 -2.59 -8.05
CA GLY A 147 10.43 -3.82 -8.48
C GLY A 147 9.59 -5.00 -8.02
N VAL A 148 10.04 -6.22 -8.26
CA VAL A 148 9.31 -7.43 -7.87
C VAL A 148 10.23 -8.38 -7.11
N GLY A 149 9.76 -8.86 -5.95
CA GLY A 149 10.43 -9.88 -5.16
C GLY A 149 9.96 -11.28 -5.51
N LYS A 150 10.56 -12.31 -4.92
CA LYS A 150 10.20 -13.72 -5.17
C LYS A 150 8.79 -14.07 -4.69
N ARG A 151 8.26 -13.38 -3.68
CA ARG A 151 6.96 -13.67 -3.07
C ARG A 151 5.89 -12.70 -3.54
N GLY A 152 4.65 -13.18 -3.61
CA GLY A 152 3.45 -12.38 -3.85
C GLY A 152 2.41 -12.61 -2.76
N ALA A 153 1.44 -11.70 -2.64
CA ALA A 153 0.37 -11.81 -1.65
C ALA A 153 -1.00 -11.91 -2.33
N CYS A 154 -1.63 -13.08 -2.21
CA CYS A 154 -2.92 -13.38 -2.85
C CYS A 154 -4.07 -13.35 -1.84
N CYS A 155 -5.20 -12.78 -2.20
CA CYS A 155 -6.47 -13.00 -1.50
C CYS A 155 -7.67 -12.68 -2.40
N ALA A 156 -8.88 -12.96 -1.92
CA ALA A 156 -10.10 -12.59 -2.63
C ALA A 156 -10.24 -11.07 -2.69
N GLU A 157 -10.71 -10.58 -3.84
CA GLU A 157 -10.87 -9.17 -4.20
C GLU A 157 -12.26 -8.97 -4.79
N MET A 158 -12.88 -7.85 -4.44
CA MET A 158 -14.12 -7.34 -5.00
C MET A 158 -13.91 -5.88 -5.39
N ASP A 159 -13.69 -5.65 -6.67
CA ASP A 159 -13.67 -4.32 -7.28
C ASP A 159 -15.12 -3.81 -7.43
N ILE A 160 -15.47 -2.72 -6.74
CA ILE A 160 -16.80 -2.08 -6.80
C ILE A 160 -16.89 -1.14 -7.99
#